data_AF-A0A971LDV0-F1
#
_entry.id   AF-A0A971LDV0-F1
#
_cell.length_a   1.000
_cell.length_b   1.000
_cell.length_c   1.000
_cell.angle_alpha   90.00
_cell.angle_beta   90.00
_cell.angle_gamma   90.00
#
_symmetry.space_group_name_H-M   'P 1'
#
loop_
_entity.id
_entity.type
_entity.pdbx_description
1 polymer ?
#
loop_
_entity_poly.entity_id
_entity_poly.type
_entity_poly.pdbx_seq_one_letter_code
_entity_poly.pdbx_strand_id
1 'polypeptide(L)'
;MRALIIGGTGTISKAVSHRLAELGWELYLLNRGSKREHVPETAEVISCSIHDEEKVKELIAGKWFDTVANFVAFHPSDVERDIR
;
A
#
# COMPACT_ATOMS: atom_id res chain seq x y z
N MET A 1 -9.36 -11.53 4.99
CA MET A 1 -8.25 -10.78 5.59
C MET A 1 -8.11 -9.47 4.84
N ARG A 2 -7.66 -8.43 5.53
CA ARG A 2 -7.53 -7.07 5.02
C ARG A 2 -6.06 -6.65 5.01
N ALA A 3 -5.54 -6.30 3.85
CA ALA A 3 -4.13 -5.95 3.68
C ALA A 3 -3.97 -4.51 3.17
N LEU A 4 -2.98 -3.81 3.74
CA LEU A 4 -2.45 -2.56 3.18
C LEU A 4 -1.11 -2.82 2.53
N ILE A 5 -1.00 -2.55 1.23
CA ILE A 5 0.26 -2.58 0.50
C ILE A 5 0.69 -1.15 0.21
N ILE A 6 1.80 -0.72 0.81
CA ILE A 6 2.42 0.57 0.48
C ILE A 6 3.27 0.35 -0.79
N GLY A 7 2.89 1.04 -1.86
CA GLY A 7 3.30 0.75 -3.23
C GLY A 7 2.28 -0.11 -3.96
N GLY A 8 2.64 -1.36 -4.28
CA GLY A 8 1.71 -2.33 -4.86
C GLY A 8 1.61 -2.33 -6.39
N THR A 9 2.21 -1.37 -7.08
CA THR A 9 2.22 -1.27 -8.56
C THR A 9 3.63 -1.29 -9.17
N GLY A 10 4.66 -1.55 -8.34
CA GLY A 10 6.06 -1.74 -8.74
C GLY A 10 6.36 -3.15 -9.24
N THR A 11 7.59 -3.38 -9.71
CA THR A 11 8.02 -4.63 -10.38
C THR A 11 7.71 -5.88 -9.58
N ILE A 12 8.11 -5.92 -8.30
CA ILE A 12 7.86 -7.08 -7.42
C ILE A 12 6.50 -6.99 -6.73
N SER A 13 6.08 -5.80 -6.30
CA SER A 13 4.88 -5.62 -5.50
C SER A 13 3.59 -5.86 -6.30
N LYS A 14 3.62 -5.65 -7.63
CA LYS A 14 2.46 -5.89 -8.50
C LYS A 14 1.99 -7.35 -8.42
N ALA A 15 2.91 -8.30 -8.50
CA ALA A 15 2.57 -9.72 -8.43
C ALA A 15 1.92 -10.08 -7.08
N VAL A 16 2.40 -9.49 -5.98
CA VAL A 16 1.81 -9.66 -4.65
C VAL A 16 0.40 -9.08 -4.59
N SER A 17 0.19 -7.84 -5.07
CA SER A 17 -1.13 -7.21 -5.11
C SER A 17 -2.15 -8.05 -5.88
N HIS A 18 -1.79 -8.51 -7.08
CA HIS A 18 -2.67 -9.36 -7.88
C HIS A 18 -2.97 -10.68 -7.17
N ARG A 19 -1.96 -11.31 -6.55
CA ARG A 19 -2.18 -12.57 -5.84
C ARG A 19 -3.11 -12.41 -4.63
N LEU A 20 -2.99 -11.32 -3.87
CA LEU A 20 -3.88 -11.05 -2.75
C LEU A 20 -5.31 -10.78 -3.23
N ALA A 21 -5.47 -10.04 -4.33
CA ALA A 21 -6.78 -9.82 -4.96
C ALA A 21 -7.44 -11.13 -5.44
N GLU A 22 -6.69 -12.01 -6.12
CA GLU A 22 -7.16 -13.34 -6.54
C GLU A 22 -7.59 -14.24 -5.37
N LEU A 23 -6.91 -14.10 -4.22
CA LEU A 23 -7.26 -14.82 -2.99
C LEU A 23 -8.47 -14.21 -2.27
N GLY A 24 -9.09 -13.17 -2.81
CA GLY A 24 -10.27 -12.52 -2.22
C GLY A 24 -9.97 -11.69 -0.97
N TRP A 25 -8.73 -11.20 -0.82
CA TRP A 25 -8.41 -10.30 0.28
C TRP A 25 -8.99 -8.91 0.04
N GLU A 26 -9.39 -8.24 1.12
CA GLU A 26 -9.76 -6.83 1.08
C GLU A 26 -8.46 -6.02 0.98
N LEU A 27 -8.11 -5.63 -0.25
CA LEU A 27 -6.80 -5.08 -0.58
C LEU A 27 -6.85 -3.56 -0.72
N TYR A 28 -5.98 -2.89 0.02
CA TYR A 28 -5.74 -1.46 -0.09
C TYR A 28 -4.33 -1.21 -0.62
N LEU A 29 -4.18 -0.34 -1.62
CA LEU A 29 -2.90 0.09 -2.16
C LEU A 29 -2.65 1.56 -1.83
N LEU A 30 -1.62 1.86 -1.06
CA LEU A 30 -1.19 3.24 -0.79
C LEU A 30 -0.05 3.61 -1.75
N ASN A 31 -0.33 4.43 -2.75
CA ASN A 31 0.69 4.88 -3.71
C ASN A 31 0.30 6.19 -4.39
N ARG A 32 1.19 6.75 -5.23
CA ARG A 32 0.99 8.04 -5.91
C ARG A 32 0.07 7.99 -7.14
N GLY A 33 -0.52 6.84 -7.46
CA GLY A 33 -1.48 6.69 -8.56
C GLY A 33 -0.90 6.77 -9.97
N SER A 34 0.43 6.69 -10.14
CA SER A 34 1.07 6.87 -11.46
C SER A 34 1.02 5.66 -12.40
N LYS A 35 0.56 4.49 -11.91
CA LYS A 35 0.49 3.21 -12.65
C LYS A 35 -0.85 2.52 -12.41
N ARG A 36 -1.95 3.20 -12.77
CA ARG A 36 -3.32 2.71 -12.51
C ARG A 36 -3.64 1.42 -13.26
N GLU A 37 -3.03 1.21 -14.42
CA GLU A 37 -3.13 0.01 -15.23
C GLU A 37 -2.59 -1.26 -14.55
N HIS A 38 -1.82 -1.12 -13.46
CA HIS A 38 -1.30 -2.24 -12.67
C HIS A 38 -2.09 -2.50 -11.39
N VAL A 39 -3.20 -1.79 -11.16
CA VAL A 39 -4.04 -1.96 -9.98
C VAL A 39 -5.04 -3.08 -10.25
N PRO A 40 -5.14 -4.12 -9.39
CA PRO A 40 -6.21 -5.11 -9.49
C PRO A 40 -7.59 -4.45 -9.34
N GLU A 41 -8.58 -4.92 -10.10
CA GLU A 41 -9.93 -4.32 -10.12
C GLU A 41 -10.61 -4.25 -8.75
N THR A 42 -10.31 -5.20 -7.87
CA THR A 42 -10.90 -5.31 -6.52
C THR A 42 -10.17 -4.49 -5.46
N ALA A 43 -9.05 -3.83 -5.80
CA ALA A 43 -8.23 -3.11 -4.83
C ALA A 43 -8.69 -1.65 -4.65
N GLU A 44 -8.77 -1.17 -3.40
CA GLU A 44 -8.98 0.24 -3.10
C GLU A 44 -7.64 0.99 -3.16
N VAL A 45 -7.58 2.09 -3.91
CA VAL A 45 -6.36 2.90 -4.02
C VAL A 45 -6.44 4.12 -3.11
N ILE A 46 -5.52 4.18 -2.15
CA ILE A 46 -5.26 5.36 -1.32
C ILE A 46 -4.15 6.17 -2.00
N SER A 47 -4.56 7.21 -2.74
CA SER A 47 -3.64 8.01 -3.55
C SER A 47 -2.82 9.00 -2.69
N CYS A 48 -1.69 8.55 -2.14
CA CYS A 48 -0.80 9.33 -1.30
C CYS A 48 0.66 8.91 -1.45
N SER A 49 1.59 9.82 -1.12
CA SER A 49 2.98 9.46 -0.86
C SER A 49 3.09 8.92 0.57
N ILE A 50 3.84 7.85 0.79
CA ILE A 50 4.12 7.36 2.16
C ILE A 50 4.95 8.36 2.98
N HIS A 51 5.67 9.26 2.31
CA HIS A 51 6.44 10.32 2.96
C HIS A 51 5.57 11.49 3.45
N ASP A 52 4.28 11.54 3.09
CA ASP A 52 3.34 12.55 3.57
C ASP A 52 2.57 11.98 4.78
N GLU A 53 3.26 11.87 5.92
CA GLU A 53 2.80 11.10 7.06
C GLU A 53 1.47 11.59 7.65
N GLU A 54 1.27 12.90 7.74
CA GLU A 54 0.02 13.48 8.26
C GLU A 54 -1.15 13.13 7.35
N LYS A 55 -0.97 13.21 6.04
CA LYS A 55 -1.99 12.81 5.08
C LYS A 55 -2.24 11.31 5.09
N VAL A 56 -1.19 10.49 5.27
CA VAL A 56 -1.35 9.04 5.43
C VAL A 56 -2.20 8.75 6.66
N LYS A 57 -1.89 9.36 7.81
CA LYS A 57 -2.67 9.20 9.05
C LYS A 57 -4.14 9.55 8.85
N GLU A 58 -4.42 10.66 8.17
CA GLU A 58 -5.79 11.08 7.86
C GLU A 58 -6.52 10.05 6.98
N LEU A 59 -5.90 9.62 5.88
CA LEU A 59 -6.53 8.74 4.89
C LEU A 59 -6.77 7.31 5.40
N ILE A 60 -5.96 6.85 6.35
CA ILE A 60 -6.13 5.53 6.98
C ILE A 60 -6.91 5.59 8.29
N ALA A 61 -7.33 6.78 8.74
CA ALA A 61 -8.06 6.92 10.00
C ALA A 61 -9.32 6.04 10.03
N GLY A 62 -9.50 5.31 11.13
CA GLY A 62 -10.63 4.38 11.30
C GLY A 62 -10.53 3.09 10.46
N LYS A 63 -9.51 2.95 9.60
CA LYS A 63 -9.20 1.69 8.92
C LYS A 63 -8.30 0.84 9.82
N TRP A 64 -8.54 -0.46 9.81
CA TRP A 64 -7.73 -1.48 10.47
C TRP A 64 -7.23 -2.42 9.40
N PHE A 65 -6.05 -3.02 9.57
CA PHE A 65 -5.49 -3.98 8.63
C PHE A 65 -4.95 -5.19 9.39
N ASP A 66 -5.18 -6.39 8.87
CA ASP A 66 -4.60 -7.63 9.42
C ASP A 66 -3.11 -7.73 9.07
N THR A 67 -2.69 -7.10 7.98
CA THR A 67 -1.31 -7.13 7.49
C THR A 67 -0.98 -5.85 6.74
N VAL A 68 0.22 -5.32 6.96
CA VAL A 68 0.78 -4.20 6.20
C VAL A 68 2.11 -4.64 5.59
N ALA A 69 2.31 -4.40 4.30
CA ALA A 69 3.59 -4.64 3.63
C ALA A 69 4.08 -3.38 2.92
N ASN A 70 5.29 -2.93 3.28
CA ASN A 70 5.90 -1.76 2.68
C ASN A 70 6.93 -2.13 1.60
N PHE A 71 6.69 -1.70 0.36
CA PHE A 71 7.61 -1.85 -0.77
C PHE A 71 8.30 -0.53 -1.14
N VAL A 72 8.13 0.51 -0.33
CA VAL A 72 8.71 1.86 -0.46
C VAL A 72 9.60 2.13 0.76
N ALA A 73 10.74 1.45 0.77
CA ALA A 73 11.78 1.58 1.80
C ALA A 73 13.15 1.61 1.13
N PHE A 74 13.45 2.72 0.44
CA PHE A 74 14.65 2.84 -0.39
C PHE A 74 15.86 3.37 0.39
N HIS A 75 15.61 4.08 1.49
CA HIS A 75 16.64 4.71 2.32
C HIS A 75 16.48 4.29 3.79
N PRO A 76 17.54 4.33 4.61
CA PRO A 76 17.43 4.04 6.05
C PRO A 76 16.34 4.85 6.76
N SER A 77 16.20 6.13 6.42
CA SER A 77 15.16 7.02 6.95
C SER A 77 13.74 6.54 6.69
N ASP A 78 13.52 5.75 5.62
CA ASP A 78 12.20 5.17 5.35
C ASP A 78 11.85 4.09 6.36
N VAL A 79 12.83 3.25 6.71
CA VAL A 79 12.65 2.17 7.69
C VAL A 79 12.55 2.77 9.10
N GLU A 80 13.34 3.79 9.41
CA GLU A 80 13.28 4.51 10.69
C GLU A 80 11.90 5.13 10.96
N ARG A 81 11.27 5.74 9.94
CA ARG A 81 9.89 6.25 10.01
C ARG A 81 8.90 5.14 10.37
N ASP A 82 9.08 3.95 9.83
CA ASP A 82 8.11 2.85 9.93
C ASP A 82 8.11 2.16 11.30
N ILE A 83 9.18 2.32 12.10
CA ILE A 83 9.37 1.61 13.38
C ILE A 83 9.38 2.50 14.63
N ARG A 84 9.22 3.82 14.47
CA ARG A 84 9.25 4.78 15.58
C ARG A 84 7.91 4.92 16.33
#